data_AF-A0A7L6BHQ0-F1
#
_entry.id   AF-A0A7L6BHQ0-F1
#
_cell.length_a   1.000
_cell.length_b   1.000
_cell.length_c   1.000
_cell.angle_alpha   90.00
_cell.angle_beta   90.00
_cell.angle_gamma   90.00
#
_symmetry.space_group_name_H-M   'P 1'
#
loop_
_entity.id
_entity.type
_entity.pdbx_description
1 polymer ?
#
loop_
_entity_poly.entity_id
_entity_poly.type
_entity_poly.pdbx_seq_one_letter_code
_entity_poly.pdbx_strand_id
1 'polypeptide(L)'
;MVTKIKPSHLSISRYNDDLKAEQAKLATAQKTLDDANTALAKANDKLNAKKQIVGNAQTMLKADNDKLGQLQTTLSDLQNAPEKLATAKQAVVDAQAKLTTAQNELTTATNELNELKQAAITAQANVDEANQKLAIATKNQQKAQQALTQAKDELAALQQKEALAKQVAEQQAKLAAQNKAKGNGYHVANNQVVDSQGNAVQDWAVKNGQMLDPNGAVIEQATPKTVNVAVSGTKGETASNAVVLKTGSRSAVQTQVANENAQLPQTGNADSVLALAFGSLLAMFGIGALRKREY
;
A
#
# COMPACT_ATOMS: atom_id res chain seq x y z
N MET A 1 -73.98 151.87 72.58
CA MET A 1 -74.72 150.88 71.77
C MET A 1 -73.75 149.76 71.39
N VAL A 2 -74.13 148.50 71.65
CA VAL A 2 -73.94 147.34 70.74
C VAL A 2 -72.45 146.93 70.51
N THR A 3 -71.88 145.79 70.91
CA THR A 3 -72.41 144.49 71.38
C THR A 3 -71.28 143.76 72.15
N LYS A 4 -71.57 143.22 73.34
CA LYS A 4 -70.75 142.17 73.97
C LYS A 4 -70.83 140.91 73.11
N ILE A 5 -69.79 140.62 72.32
CA ILE A 5 -69.62 139.27 71.77
C ILE A 5 -69.11 138.38 72.91
N LYS A 6 -69.89 137.35 73.26
CA LYS A 6 -69.58 136.41 74.35
C LYS A 6 -68.29 135.62 74.05
N PRO A 7 -67.39 135.42 75.02
CA PRO A 7 -66.13 134.66 74.85
C PRO A 7 -66.32 133.20 74.41
N SER A 8 -67.52 132.62 74.56
CA SER A 8 -67.86 131.25 74.14
C SER A 8 -67.87 131.05 72.61
N HIS A 9 -68.14 132.10 71.83
CA HIS A 9 -68.20 132.00 70.36
C HIS A 9 -66.79 131.98 69.73
N LEU A 10 -65.82 132.64 70.39
CA LEU A 10 -64.43 132.69 69.95
C LEU A 10 -63.71 131.35 70.20
N SER A 11 -64.04 130.67 71.30
CA SER A 11 -63.51 129.33 71.60
C SER A 11 -64.02 128.25 70.64
N ILE A 12 -65.31 128.27 70.27
CA ILE A 12 -65.89 127.29 69.33
C ILE A 12 -65.29 127.44 67.93
N SER A 13 -65.04 128.68 67.47
CA SER A 13 -64.40 128.92 66.17
C SER A 13 -62.99 128.30 66.09
N ARG A 14 -62.18 128.47 67.14
CA ARG A 14 -60.82 127.88 67.20
C ARG A 14 -60.85 126.35 67.17
N TYR A 15 -61.77 125.72 67.90
CA TYR A 15 -61.94 124.26 67.85
C TYR A 15 -62.32 123.76 66.45
N ASN A 16 -63.17 124.48 65.72
CA ASN A 16 -63.54 124.12 64.35
C ASN A 16 -62.35 124.28 63.39
N ASP A 17 -61.52 125.30 63.56
CA ASP A 17 -60.32 125.51 62.75
C ASP A 17 -59.26 124.41 63.02
N ASP A 18 -59.06 124.03 64.29
CA ASP A 18 -58.15 122.96 64.70
C ASP A 18 -58.62 121.59 64.17
N LEU A 19 -59.92 121.29 64.27
CA LEU A 19 -60.51 120.07 63.71
C LEU A 19 -60.30 119.99 62.19
N LYS A 20 -60.48 121.11 61.48
CA LYS A 20 -60.25 121.19 60.03
C LYS A 20 -58.77 121.00 59.68
N ALA A 21 -57.86 121.55 60.48
CA ALA A 21 -56.42 121.35 60.31
C ALA A 21 -56.00 119.88 60.53
N GLU A 22 -56.54 119.22 61.55
CA GLU A 22 -56.27 117.79 61.80
C GLU A 22 -56.87 116.88 60.72
N GLN A 23 -58.06 117.21 60.19
CA GLN A 23 -58.63 116.51 59.03
C GLN A 23 -57.75 116.63 57.79
N ALA A 24 -57.15 117.80 57.54
CA ALA A 24 -56.22 118.01 56.43
C ALA A 24 -54.90 117.20 56.60
N LYS A 25 -54.38 117.13 57.83
CA LYS A 25 -53.22 116.28 58.16
C LYS A 25 -53.52 114.80 57.95
N LEU A 26 -54.66 114.32 58.42
CA LEU A 26 -55.11 112.94 58.23
C LEU A 26 -55.25 112.60 56.74
N ALA A 27 -55.86 113.48 55.95
CA ALA A 27 -56.00 113.27 54.51
C ALA A 27 -54.63 113.17 53.81
N THR A 28 -53.65 113.99 54.23
CA THR A 28 -52.27 113.93 53.71
C THR A 28 -51.59 112.63 54.11
N ALA A 29 -51.72 112.21 55.37
CA ALA A 29 -51.17 110.95 55.86
C ALA A 29 -51.75 109.74 55.11
N GLN A 30 -53.06 109.74 54.84
CA GLN A 30 -53.72 108.70 54.06
C GLN A 30 -53.16 108.64 52.63
N LYS A 31 -53.00 109.79 51.98
CA LYS A 31 -52.39 109.85 50.64
C LYS A 31 -50.96 109.31 50.65
N THR A 32 -50.15 109.67 51.66
CA THR A 32 -48.78 109.14 51.80
C THR A 32 -48.76 107.62 51.99
N LEU A 33 -49.68 107.09 52.79
CA LEU A 33 -49.82 105.64 52.99
C LEU A 33 -50.19 104.93 51.67
N ASP A 34 -51.13 105.49 50.90
CA ASP A 34 -51.54 104.93 49.61
C ASP A 34 -50.40 104.96 48.57
N ASP A 35 -49.65 106.07 48.50
CA ASP A 35 -48.47 106.20 47.65
C ASP A 35 -47.38 105.17 48.06
N ALA A 36 -47.15 104.99 49.36
CA ALA A 36 -46.21 104.00 49.90
C ALA A 36 -46.63 102.56 49.59
N ASN A 37 -47.92 102.24 49.74
CA ASN A 37 -48.47 100.92 49.38
C ASN A 37 -48.33 100.64 47.88
N THR A 38 -48.56 101.65 47.04
CA THR A 38 -48.34 101.55 45.59
C THR A 38 -46.87 101.32 45.25
N ALA A 39 -45.95 102.02 45.92
CA ALA A 39 -44.52 101.84 45.72
C ALA A 39 -44.05 100.44 46.18
N LEU A 40 -44.57 99.95 47.29
CA LEU A 40 -44.29 98.60 47.79
C LEU A 40 -44.79 97.52 46.83
N ALA A 41 -45.99 97.66 46.27
CA ALA A 41 -46.52 96.74 45.26
C ALA A 41 -45.59 96.68 44.03
N LYS A 42 -45.20 97.83 43.48
CA LYS A 42 -44.24 97.90 42.35
C LYS A 42 -42.88 97.28 42.68
N ALA A 43 -42.39 97.46 43.92
CA ALA A 43 -41.14 96.85 44.36
C ALA A 43 -41.25 95.32 44.44
N ASN A 44 -42.39 94.79 44.91
CA ASN A 44 -42.67 93.36 44.96
C ASN A 44 -42.77 92.75 43.55
N ASP A 45 -43.44 93.43 42.62
CA ASP A 45 -43.51 92.98 41.21
C ASP A 45 -42.11 92.91 40.59
N LYS A 46 -41.29 93.94 40.81
CA LYS A 46 -39.90 93.97 40.35
C LYS A 46 -39.03 92.88 40.98
N LEU A 47 -39.23 92.59 42.26
CA LEU A 47 -38.55 91.49 42.95
C LEU A 47 -38.94 90.14 42.35
N ASN A 48 -40.24 89.91 42.11
CA ASN A 48 -40.74 88.68 41.52
C ASN A 48 -40.21 88.48 40.09
N ALA A 49 -40.20 89.54 39.26
CA ALA A 49 -39.60 89.50 37.93
C ALA A 49 -38.11 89.14 37.99
N LYS A 50 -37.34 89.73 38.93
CA LYS A 50 -35.92 89.40 39.13
C LYS A 50 -35.72 87.95 39.59
N LYS A 51 -36.59 87.42 40.47
CA LYS A 51 -36.55 86.01 40.90
C LYS A 51 -36.73 85.06 39.72
N GLN A 52 -37.68 85.36 38.83
CA GLN A 52 -37.89 84.55 37.61
C GLN A 52 -36.67 84.59 36.69
N ILE A 53 -36.07 85.76 36.47
CA ILE A 53 -34.85 85.89 35.66
C ILE A 53 -33.71 85.04 36.23
N VAL A 54 -33.50 85.07 37.56
CA VAL A 54 -32.47 84.25 38.21
C VAL A 54 -32.76 82.76 38.04
N GLY A 55 -34.01 82.32 38.23
CA GLY A 55 -34.39 80.91 38.02
C GLY A 55 -34.16 80.43 36.58
N ASN A 56 -34.48 81.27 35.60
CA ASN A 56 -34.21 80.99 34.19
C ASN A 56 -32.70 80.88 33.93
N ALA A 57 -31.90 81.81 34.47
CA ALA A 57 -30.45 81.79 34.33
C ALA A 57 -29.81 80.54 34.98
N GLN A 58 -30.33 80.10 36.13
CA GLN A 58 -29.89 78.85 36.78
C GLN A 58 -30.19 77.61 35.92
N THR A 59 -31.37 77.58 35.28
CA THR A 59 -31.75 76.50 34.37
C THR A 59 -30.85 76.46 33.15
N MET A 60 -30.55 77.61 32.56
CA MET A 60 -29.62 77.72 31.43
C MET A 60 -28.20 77.28 31.80
N LEU A 61 -27.68 77.75 32.95
CA LEU A 61 -26.37 77.36 33.44
C LEU A 61 -26.25 75.84 33.63
N LYS A 62 -27.31 75.18 34.12
CA LYS A 62 -27.32 73.73 34.23
C LYS A 62 -27.23 73.06 32.85
N ALA A 63 -28.03 73.52 31.88
CA ALA A 63 -28.01 72.98 30.53
C ALA A 63 -26.63 73.16 29.85
N ASP A 64 -25.99 74.31 30.03
CA ASP A 64 -24.66 74.59 29.50
C ASP A 64 -23.59 73.68 30.14
N ASN A 65 -23.66 73.42 31.45
CA ASN A 65 -22.77 72.49 32.13
C ASN A 65 -22.96 71.04 31.66
N ASP A 66 -24.21 70.59 31.47
CA ASP A 66 -24.50 69.26 30.92
C ASP A 66 -23.92 69.14 29.49
N LYS A 67 -24.05 70.21 28.68
CA LYS A 67 -23.49 70.24 27.32
C LYS A 67 -21.96 70.22 27.33
N LEU A 68 -21.33 70.94 28.26
CA LEU A 68 -19.88 70.93 28.43
C LEU A 68 -19.36 69.52 28.74
N GLY A 69 -20.03 68.77 29.63
CA GLY A 69 -19.66 67.39 29.93
C GLY A 69 -19.74 66.45 28.71
N GLN A 70 -20.77 66.61 27.87
CA GLN A 70 -20.87 65.87 26.60
C GLN A 70 -19.71 66.20 25.66
N LEU A 71 -19.39 67.50 25.52
CA LEU A 71 -18.29 67.95 24.65
C LEU A 71 -16.93 67.46 25.14
N GLN A 72 -16.71 67.40 26.46
CA GLN A 72 -15.49 66.84 27.04
C GLN A 72 -15.34 65.34 26.71
N THR A 73 -16.44 64.59 26.76
CA THR A 73 -16.45 63.16 26.39
C THR A 73 -16.12 62.98 24.91
N THR A 74 -16.80 63.73 24.02
CA THR A 74 -16.53 63.70 22.58
C THR A 74 -15.10 64.10 22.24
N LEU A 75 -14.54 65.09 22.94
CA LEU A 75 -13.15 65.50 22.74
C LEU A 75 -12.18 64.37 23.11
N SER A 76 -12.43 63.68 24.23
CA SER A 76 -11.61 62.53 24.63
C SER A 76 -11.68 61.40 23.60
N ASP A 77 -12.86 61.09 23.09
CA ASP A 77 -13.02 60.08 22.03
C ASP A 77 -12.25 60.46 20.76
N LEU A 78 -12.31 61.73 20.36
CA LEU A 78 -11.62 62.24 19.19
C LEU A 78 -10.09 62.24 19.36
N GLN A 79 -9.60 62.58 20.55
CA GLN A 79 -8.17 62.52 20.88
C GLN A 79 -7.62 61.09 20.83
N ASN A 80 -8.44 60.10 21.18
CA ASN A 80 -8.07 58.68 21.15
C ASN A 80 -8.31 58.01 19.78
N ALA A 81 -8.99 58.68 18.84
CA ALA A 81 -9.29 58.10 17.52
C ALA A 81 -8.03 57.77 16.67
N PRO A 82 -6.95 58.58 16.66
CA PRO A 82 -5.74 58.26 15.90
C PRO A 82 -5.05 56.97 16.38
N GLU A 83 -5.01 56.73 17.70
CA GLU A 83 -4.45 55.51 18.26
C GLU A 83 -5.27 54.29 17.87
N LYS A 84 -6.61 54.36 18.03
CA LYS A 84 -7.52 53.30 17.58
C LYS A 84 -7.35 52.99 16.09
N LEU A 85 -7.20 54.02 15.26
CA LEU A 85 -6.95 53.86 13.84
C LEU A 85 -5.59 53.21 13.55
N ALA A 86 -4.55 53.58 14.29
CA ALA A 86 -3.23 52.97 14.15
C ALA A 86 -3.25 51.48 14.51
N THR A 87 -3.89 51.13 15.63
CA THR A 87 -4.09 49.72 16.04
C THR A 87 -4.87 48.94 14.98
N ALA A 88 -5.94 49.51 14.44
CA ALA A 88 -6.74 48.86 13.39
C ALA A 88 -5.92 48.64 12.11
N LYS A 89 -5.11 49.62 11.69
CA LYS A 89 -4.21 49.49 10.54
C LYS A 89 -3.17 48.39 10.75
N GLN A 90 -2.58 48.31 11.94
CA GLN A 90 -1.61 47.25 12.26
C GLN A 90 -2.27 45.87 12.22
N ALA A 91 -3.47 45.74 12.80
CA ALA A 91 -4.22 44.47 12.77
C ALA A 91 -4.52 44.00 11.34
N VAL A 92 -4.80 44.92 10.41
CA VAL A 92 -4.99 44.59 8.99
C VAL A 92 -3.69 44.11 8.35
N VAL A 93 -2.56 44.76 8.64
CA VAL A 93 -1.23 44.32 8.14
C VAL A 93 -0.91 42.92 8.64
N ASP A 94 -1.11 42.66 9.93
CA ASP A 94 -0.84 41.35 10.53
C ASP A 94 -1.76 40.26 9.96
N ALA A 95 -3.03 40.58 9.72
CA ALA A 95 -3.97 39.67 9.08
C ALA A 95 -3.57 39.35 7.63
N GLN A 96 -3.11 40.36 6.88
CA GLN A 96 -2.65 40.17 5.50
C GLN A 96 -1.40 39.28 5.44
N ALA A 97 -0.46 39.45 6.37
CA ALA A 97 0.72 38.60 6.47
C ALA A 97 0.34 37.15 6.76
N LYS A 98 -0.56 36.91 7.72
CA LYS A 98 -1.07 35.56 8.04
C LYS A 98 -1.78 34.91 6.84
N LEU A 99 -2.56 35.69 6.08
CA LEU A 99 -3.21 35.20 4.87
C LEU A 99 -2.18 34.75 3.82
N THR A 100 -1.13 35.54 3.58
CA THR A 100 -0.07 35.18 2.64
C THR A 100 0.67 33.91 3.08
N THR A 101 0.98 33.76 4.37
CA THR A 101 1.57 32.52 4.89
C THR A 101 0.68 31.32 4.62
N ALA A 102 -0.62 31.42 4.95
CA ALA A 102 -1.58 30.33 4.74
C ALA A 102 -1.73 29.95 3.24
N GLN A 103 -1.68 30.94 2.34
CA GLN A 103 -1.73 30.69 0.89
C GLN A 103 -0.49 29.93 0.38
N ASN A 104 0.68 30.26 0.91
CA ASN A 104 1.93 29.55 0.58
C ASN A 104 1.90 28.11 1.11
N GLU A 105 1.45 27.91 2.36
CA GLU A 105 1.31 26.57 2.95
C GLU A 105 0.33 25.70 2.15
N LEU A 106 -0.80 26.26 1.72
CA LEU A 106 -1.77 25.56 0.87
C LEU A 106 -1.16 25.15 -0.48
N THR A 107 -0.35 26.03 -1.07
CA THR A 107 0.33 25.75 -2.35
C THR A 107 1.33 24.61 -2.18
N THR A 108 2.15 24.63 -1.13
CA THR A 108 3.09 23.55 -0.80
C THR A 108 2.36 22.22 -0.59
N ALA A 109 1.32 22.20 0.23
CA ALA A 109 0.54 20.99 0.49
C ALA A 109 -0.13 20.43 -0.78
N THR A 110 -0.57 21.31 -1.69
CA THR A 110 -1.14 20.91 -2.98
C THR A 110 -0.10 20.24 -3.88
N ASN A 111 1.12 20.77 -3.91
CA ASN A 111 2.21 20.19 -4.69
C ASN A 111 2.62 18.82 -4.12
N GLU A 112 2.81 18.71 -2.81
CA GLU A 112 3.12 17.43 -2.14
C GLU A 112 2.05 16.37 -2.40
N LEU A 113 0.77 16.74 -2.36
CA LEU A 113 -0.32 15.83 -2.68
C LEU A 113 -0.25 15.32 -4.13
N ASN A 114 0.11 16.19 -5.07
CA ASN A 114 0.25 15.79 -6.47
C ASN A 114 1.44 14.85 -6.68
N GLU A 115 2.57 15.11 -6.02
CA GLU A 115 3.73 14.20 -6.03
C GLU A 115 3.38 12.83 -5.46
N LEU A 116 2.67 12.79 -4.33
CA LEU A 116 2.21 11.54 -3.71
C LEU A 116 1.24 10.76 -4.63
N LYS A 117 0.35 11.44 -5.37
CA LYS A 117 -0.52 10.79 -6.34
C LYS A 117 0.28 10.13 -7.47
N GLN A 118 1.30 10.81 -7.99
CA GLN A 118 2.15 10.24 -9.03
C GLN A 118 2.97 9.06 -8.50
N ALA A 119 3.51 9.18 -7.29
CA ALA A 119 4.22 8.08 -6.63
C ALA A 119 3.31 6.85 -6.43
N ALA A 120 2.05 7.06 -6.06
CA ALA A 120 1.07 5.99 -5.91
C ALA A 120 0.77 5.27 -7.24
N ILE A 121 0.65 6.02 -8.35
CA ILE A 121 0.46 5.45 -9.69
C ILE A 121 1.67 4.59 -10.08
N THR A 122 2.90 5.10 -9.88
CA THR A 122 4.13 4.33 -10.15
C THR A 122 4.22 3.09 -9.28
N ALA A 123 3.89 3.19 -7.99
CA ALA A 123 3.88 2.05 -7.09
C ALA A 123 2.88 0.98 -7.53
N GLN A 124 1.68 1.38 -7.97
CA GLN A 124 0.67 0.47 -8.49
C GLN A 124 1.16 -0.26 -9.75
N ALA A 125 1.78 0.45 -10.69
CA ALA A 125 2.36 -0.15 -11.89
C ALA A 125 3.44 -1.20 -11.55
N ASN A 126 4.29 -0.91 -10.57
CA ASN A 126 5.33 -1.85 -10.12
C ASN A 126 4.72 -3.11 -9.48
N VAL A 127 3.62 -2.97 -8.72
CA VAL A 127 2.87 -4.11 -8.16
C VAL A 127 2.29 -4.97 -9.28
N ASP A 128 1.69 -4.34 -10.29
CA ASP A 128 1.11 -5.05 -11.42
C ASP A 128 2.18 -5.81 -12.23
N GLU A 129 3.35 -5.22 -12.44
CA GLU A 129 4.49 -5.88 -13.08
C GLU A 129 5.02 -7.07 -12.25
N ALA A 130 5.15 -6.88 -10.93
CA ALA A 130 5.58 -7.95 -10.03
C ALA A 130 4.60 -9.13 -10.04
N ASN A 131 3.29 -8.86 -10.06
CA ASN A 131 2.26 -9.89 -10.16
C ASN A 131 2.35 -10.67 -11.48
N GLN A 132 2.62 -10.00 -12.60
CA GLN A 132 2.84 -10.68 -13.89
C GLN A 132 4.08 -11.58 -13.86
N LYS A 133 5.19 -11.09 -13.30
CA LYS A 133 6.42 -11.90 -13.14
C LYS A 133 6.19 -13.12 -12.27
N LEU A 134 5.44 -12.98 -11.18
CA LEU A 134 5.07 -14.09 -10.29
C LEU A 134 4.23 -15.15 -11.03
N ALA A 135 3.26 -14.72 -11.83
CA ALA A 135 2.44 -15.64 -12.63
C ALA A 135 3.29 -16.44 -13.64
N ILE A 136 4.23 -15.79 -14.32
CA ILE A 136 5.18 -16.44 -15.25
C ILE A 136 6.07 -17.44 -14.50
N ALA A 137 6.64 -17.03 -13.36
CA ALA A 137 7.49 -17.89 -12.54
C ALA A 137 6.74 -19.14 -12.06
N THR A 138 5.48 -18.98 -11.65
CA THR A 138 4.60 -20.09 -11.23
C THR A 138 4.37 -21.08 -12.38
N LYS A 139 4.10 -20.58 -13.59
CA LYS A 139 3.92 -21.43 -14.78
C LYS A 139 5.21 -22.18 -15.14
N ASN A 140 6.37 -21.53 -15.05
CA ASN A 140 7.65 -22.15 -15.31
C ASN A 140 7.98 -23.23 -14.28
N GLN A 141 7.67 -22.99 -13.00
CA GLN A 141 7.80 -23.99 -11.94
C GLN A 141 6.96 -25.23 -12.24
N GLN A 142 5.69 -25.05 -12.64
CA GLN A 142 4.82 -26.17 -13.02
C GLN A 142 5.36 -26.97 -14.21
N LYS A 143 5.85 -26.29 -15.25
CA LYS A 143 6.49 -26.95 -16.40
C LYS A 143 7.73 -27.73 -16.01
N ALA A 144 8.60 -27.15 -15.17
CA ALA A 144 9.79 -27.83 -14.68
C ALA A 144 9.43 -29.08 -13.85
N GLN A 145 8.37 -29.00 -13.03
CA GLN A 145 7.88 -30.15 -12.26
C GLN A 145 7.34 -31.27 -13.16
N GLN A 146 6.64 -30.92 -14.25
CA GLN A 146 6.18 -31.88 -15.25
C GLN A 146 7.35 -32.55 -15.96
N ALA A 147 8.32 -31.76 -16.43
CA ALA A 147 9.52 -32.29 -17.09
C ALA A 147 10.33 -33.22 -16.17
N LEU A 148 10.48 -32.86 -14.89
CA LEU A 148 11.13 -33.71 -13.89
C LEU A 148 10.39 -35.04 -13.70
N THR A 149 9.05 -35.02 -13.75
CA THR A 149 8.24 -36.23 -13.63
C THR A 149 8.45 -37.13 -14.85
N GLN A 150 8.37 -36.57 -16.06
CA GLN A 150 8.64 -37.30 -17.30
C GLN A 150 10.04 -37.91 -17.33
N ALA A 151 11.07 -37.15 -16.93
CA ALA A 151 12.44 -37.65 -16.87
C ALA A 151 12.61 -38.82 -15.90
N LYS A 152 11.89 -38.81 -14.77
CA LYS A 152 11.89 -39.94 -13.82
C LYS A 152 11.22 -41.18 -14.41
N ASP A 153 10.11 -41.01 -15.12
CA ASP A 153 9.40 -42.12 -15.77
C ASP A 153 10.26 -42.74 -16.89
N GLU A 154 10.92 -41.90 -17.70
CA GLU A 154 11.85 -42.35 -18.75
C GLU A 154 13.06 -43.10 -18.17
N LEU A 155 13.64 -42.60 -17.08
CA LEU A 155 14.73 -43.28 -16.38
C LEU A 155 14.31 -44.67 -15.89
N ALA A 156 13.12 -44.78 -15.29
CA ALA A 156 12.58 -46.06 -14.83
C ALA A 156 12.38 -47.03 -16.01
N ALA A 157 11.86 -46.55 -17.13
CA ALA A 157 11.68 -47.36 -18.34
C ALA A 157 13.03 -47.83 -18.93
N LEU A 158 14.05 -46.98 -18.92
CA LEU A 158 15.41 -47.35 -19.36
C LEU A 158 16.02 -48.43 -18.46
N GLN A 159 15.89 -48.28 -17.13
CA GLN A 159 16.37 -49.29 -16.18
C GLN A 159 15.71 -50.66 -16.39
N GLN A 160 14.40 -50.69 -16.67
CA GLN A 160 13.69 -51.93 -17.01
C GLN A 160 14.19 -52.55 -18.32
N LYS A 161 14.41 -51.74 -19.35
CA LYS A 161 14.96 -52.21 -20.63
C LYS A 161 16.38 -52.77 -20.46
N GLU A 162 17.22 -52.11 -19.68
CA GLU A 162 18.58 -52.56 -19.39
C GLU A 162 18.57 -53.91 -18.65
N ALA A 163 17.72 -54.06 -17.63
CA ALA A 163 17.57 -55.32 -16.90
C ALA A 163 17.12 -56.48 -17.82
N LEU A 164 16.15 -56.22 -18.72
CA LEU A 164 15.70 -57.21 -19.68
C LEU A 164 16.80 -57.57 -20.70
N ALA A 165 17.54 -56.57 -21.20
CA ALA A 165 18.65 -56.80 -22.11
C ALA A 165 19.74 -57.68 -21.48
N LYS A 166 20.06 -57.43 -20.20
CA LYS A 166 20.99 -58.28 -19.44
C LYS A 166 20.48 -59.72 -19.33
N GLN A 167 19.21 -59.90 -18.97
CA GLN A 167 18.60 -61.23 -18.87
C GLN A 167 18.60 -61.98 -20.22
N VAL A 168 18.30 -61.29 -21.32
CA VAL A 168 18.34 -61.88 -22.67
C VAL A 168 19.77 -62.26 -23.05
N ALA A 169 20.77 -61.42 -22.77
CA ALA A 169 22.18 -61.73 -23.04
C ALA A 169 22.66 -62.95 -22.24
N GLU A 170 22.31 -63.03 -20.95
CA GLU A 170 22.61 -64.19 -20.09
C GLU A 170 21.96 -65.47 -20.61
N GLN A 171 20.69 -65.41 -21.04
CA GLN A 171 20.01 -66.57 -21.65
C GLN A 171 20.63 -66.99 -22.98
N GLN A 172 20.99 -66.03 -23.84
CA GLN A 172 21.61 -66.30 -25.13
C GLN A 172 22.98 -66.97 -24.96
N ALA A 173 23.80 -66.49 -24.01
CA ALA A 173 25.08 -67.09 -23.67
C ALA A 173 24.91 -68.54 -23.17
N LYS A 174 23.94 -68.78 -22.28
CA LYS A 174 23.61 -70.12 -21.79
C LYS A 174 23.18 -71.07 -22.92
N LEU A 175 22.36 -70.59 -23.86
CA LEU A 175 21.91 -71.40 -25.00
C LEU A 175 23.07 -71.74 -25.95
N ALA A 176 23.95 -70.77 -26.23
CA ALA A 176 25.16 -71.02 -27.03
C ALA A 176 26.08 -72.04 -26.35
N ALA A 177 26.27 -71.94 -25.04
CA ALA A 177 27.01 -72.90 -24.25
C ALA A 177 26.39 -74.30 -24.30
N GLN A 178 25.06 -74.42 -24.14
CA GLN A 178 24.34 -75.70 -24.29
C GLN A 178 24.56 -76.32 -25.68
N ASN A 179 24.46 -75.51 -26.74
CA ASN A 179 24.67 -76.00 -28.11
C ASN A 179 26.11 -76.47 -28.33
N LYS A 180 27.10 -75.76 -27.77
CA LYS A 180 28.51 -76.16 -27.82
C LYS A 180 28.75 -77.48 -27.06
N ALA A 181 28.18 -77.62 -25.87
CA ALA A 181 28.25 -78.83 -25.08
C ALA A 181 27.63 -80.04 -25.80
N LYS A 182 26.41 -79.88 -26.35
CA LYS A 182 25.73 -80.93 -27.11
C LYS A 182 26.45 -81.28 -28.41
N GLY A 183 26.98 -80.28 -29.13
CA GLY A 183 27.69 -80.47 -30.40
C GLY A 183 29.03 -81.20 -30.26
N ASN A 184 29.78 -80.91 -29.19
CA ASN A 184 31.12 -81.47 -28.96
C ASN A 184 31.13 -82.64 -27.96
N GLY A 185 29.96 -83.10 -27.49
CA GLY A 185 29.83 -84.24 -26.59
C GLY A 185 30.38 -83.99 -25.18
N TYR A 186 30.23 -82.77 -24.66
CA TYR A 186 30.76 -82.41 -23.35
C TYR A 186 30.05 -83.17 -22.23
N HIS A 187 30.82 -83.76 -21.33
CA HIS A 187 30.32 -84.49 -20.17
C HIS A 187 31.28 -84.34 -18.98
N VAL A 188 30.83 -84.72 -17.79
CA VAL A 188 31.67 -84.70 -16.60
C VAL A 188 32.44 -86.01 -16.49
N ALA A 189 33.76 -85.94 -16.47
CA ALA A 189 34.63 -87.06 -16.13
C ALA A 189 35.74 -86.57 -15.20
N ASN A 190 36.08 -87.34 -14.17
CA ASN A 190 37.15 -87.01 -13.21
C ASN A 190 37.03 -85.58 -12.63
N ASN A 191 35.81 -85.15 -12.31
CA ASN A 191 35.51 -83.82 -11.76
C ASN A 191 35.94 -82.64 -12.68
N GLN A 192 36.08 -82.89 -13.97
CA GLN A 192 36.35 -81.90 -15.01
C GLN A 192 35.32 -82.04 -16.14
N VAL A 193 35.08 -80.97 -16.88
CA VAL A 193 34.30 -81.03 -18.12
C VAL A 193 35.23 -81.51 -19.22
N VAL A 194 34.91 -82.62 -19.88
CA VAL A 194 35.71 -83.19 -20.97
C VAL A 194 34.91 -83.27 -22.26
N ASP A 195 35.57 -83.25 -23.42
CA ASP A 195 34.96 -83.42 -24.73
C ASP A 195 34.67 -84.90 -25.08
N SER A 196 34.09 -85.15 -26.26
CA SER A 196 33.82 -86.51 -26.73
C SER A 196 35.06 -87.41 -26.88
N GLN A 197 36.25 -86.83 -26.90
CA GLN A 197 37.55 -87.50 -26.99
C GLN A 197 38.24 -87.63 -25.61
N GLY A 198 37.64 -87.07 -24.54
CA GLY A 198 38.17 -87.11 -23.17
C GLY A 198 39.14 -85.98 -22.82
N ASN A 199 39.28 -84.94 -23.67
CA ASN A 199 40.14 -83.79 -23.36
C ASN A 199 39.40 -82.79 -22.47
N ALA A 200 40.09 -82.21 -21.48
CA ALA A 200 39.52 -81.17 -20.63
C ALA A 200 39.12 -79.92 -21.43
N VAL A 201 37.91 -79.43 -21.21
CA VAL A 201 37.37 -78.22 -21.83
C VAL A 201 37.76 -77.00 -20.99
N GLN A 202 38.54 -76.11 -21.58
CA GLN A 202 39.03 -74.89 -20.91
C GLN A 202 37.90 -73.92 -20.57
N ASP A 203 38.01 -73.26 -19.41
CA ASP A 203 37.06 -72.29 -18.85
C ASP A 203 35.67 -72.85 -18.50
N TRP A 204 35.51 -74.17 -18.57
CA TRP A 204 34.32 -74.88 -18.09
C TRP A 204 34.61 -75.51 -16.74
N ALA A 205 33.67 -75.35 -15.81
CA ALA A 205 33.83 -75.82 -14.44
C ALA A 205 32.82 -76.92 -14.11
N VAL A 206 33.11 -77.68 -13.05
CA VAL A 206 32.16 -78.64 -12.48
C VAL A 206 31.84 -78.20 -11.06
N LYS A 207 30.56 -78.03 -10.74
CA LYS A 207 30.09 -77.75 -9.38
C LYS A 207 28.91 -78.64 -9.07
N ASN A 208 28.99 -79.39 -7.96
CA ASN A 208 27.96 -80.35 -7.54
C ASN A 208 27.57 -81.36 -8.64
N GLY A 209 28.55 -81.84 -9.41
CA GLY A 209 28.33 -82.80 -10.50
C GLY A 209 27.67 -82.20 -11.77
N GLN A 210 27.42 -80.89 -11.79
CA GLN A 210 26.87 -80.18 -12.94
C GLN A 210 27.98 -79.45 -13.70
N MET A 211 27.87 -79.42 -15.03
CA MET A 211 28.77 -78.61 -15.86
C MET A 211 28.34 -77.15 -15.79
N LEU A 212 29.29 -76.25 -15.57
CA LEU A 212 29.08 -74.81 -15.62
C LEU A 212 29.84 -74.26 -16.83
N ASP A 213 29.18 -73.39 -17.59
CA ASP A 213 29.82 -72.62 -18.65
C ASP A 213 30.78 -71.55 -18.06
N PRO A 214 31.55 -70.85 -18.91
CA PRO A 214 32.46 -69.80 -18.46
C PRO A 214 31.77 -68.62 -17.73
N ASN A 215 30.45 -68.46 -17.90
CA ASN A 215 29.66 -67.44 -17.21
C ASN A 215 29.04 -67.96 -15.90
N GLY A 216 29.35 -69.20 -15.50
CA GLY A 216 28.84 -69.82 -14.28
C GLY A 216 27.41 -70.38 -14.39
N ALA A 217 26.82 -70.42 -15.58
CA ALA A 217 25.51 -71.00 -15.82
C ALA A 217 25.58 -72.53 -15.92
N VAL A 218 24.64 -73.23 -15.28
CA VAL A 218 24.55 -74.69 -15.33
C VAL A 218 24.08 -75.16 -16.71
N ILE A 219 24.81 -76.12 -17.30
CA ILE A 219 24.60 -76.70 -18.62
C ILE A 219 24.38 -78.21 -18.51
N GLU A 220 23.44 -78.73 -19.31
CA GLU A 220 23.14 -80.15 -19.40
C GLU A 220 24.27 -80.94 -20.07
N GLN A 221 24.57 -82.14 -19.55
CA GLN A 221 25.55 -83.05 -20.16
C GLN A 221 25.02 -83.61 -21.49
N ALA A 222 25.92 -83.83 -22.45
CA ALA A 222 25.54 -84.47 -23.70
C ALA A 222 25.11 -85.93 -23.45
N THR A 223 23.94 -86.32 -23.94
CA THR A 223 23.52 -87.72 -23.91
C THR A 223 24.45 -88.54 -24.82
N PRO A 224 25.03 -89.64 -24.35
CA PRO A 224 25.99 -90.41 -25.14
C PRO A 224 25.33 -90.94 -26.41
N LYS A 225 25.83 -90.52 -27.58
CA LYS A 225 25.57 -91.24 -28.83
C LYS A 225 26.40 -92.52 -28.79
N THR A 226 25.76 -93.65 -28.52
CA THR A 226 26.40 -94.96 -28.68
C THR A 226 26.66 -95.19 -30.16
N VAL A 227 27.87 -94.87 -30.62
CA VAL A 227 28.37 -95.39 -31.89
C VAL A 227 28.82 -96.82 -31.61
N ASN A 228 27.98 -97.80 -31.98
CA ASN A 228 28.42 -99.18 -32.07
C ASN A 228 29.47 -99.25 -33.19
N VAL A 229 30.74 -99.13 -32.83
CA VAL A 229 31.84 -99.44 -33.75
C VAL A 229 31.90 -100.96 -33.88
N ALA A 230 31.18 -101.50 -34.86
CA ALA A 230 31.44 -102.84 -35.33
C ALA A 230 32.76 -102.82 -36.10
N VAL A 231 33.85 -103.23 -35.44
CA VAL A 231 35.11 -103.56 -36.12
C VAL A 231 34.90 -104.92 -36.78
N SER A 232 34.93 -104.96 -38.11
CA SER A 232 35.12 -106.21 -38.86
C SER A 232 36.02 -105.94 -40.07
N GLY A 233 36.82 -106.95 -40.40
CA GLY A 233 38.10 -106.82 -41.07
C GLY A 233 38.09 -106.49 -42.57
N THR A 234 39.30 -106.15 -43.02
CA THR A 234 39.86 -106.24 -44.38
C THR A 234 39.54 -105.16 -45.42
N LYS A 235 40.65 -104.51 -45.85
CA LYS A 235 40.96 -103.84 -47.13
C LYS A 235 39.82 -103.63 -48.14
N GLY A 236 39.62 -102.35 -48.48
CA GLY A 236 38.95 -101.93 -49.73
C GLY A 236 38.78 -100.41 -49.76
N GLU A 237 39.48 -99.74 -50.68
CA GLU A 237 39.19 -98.37 -51.08
C GLU A 237 37.74 -98.26 -51.60
N THR A 238 37.03 -97.16 -51.33
CA THR A 238 36.47 -96.27 -52.37
C THR A 238 35.53 -95.19 -51.80
N ALA A 239 35.74 -93.98 -52.34
CA ALA A 239 34.75 -93.01 -52.81
C ALA A 239 33.62 -92.52 -51.87
N SER A 240 33.76 -91.23 -51.54
CA SER A 240 32.80 -90.15 -51.82
C SER A 240 31.30 -90.46 -51.82
N ASN A 241 30.56 -89.81 -50.91
CA ASN A 241 29.22 -89.33 -51.22
C ASN A 241 29.07 -87.88 -50.75
N ALA A 242 29.38 -86.97 -51.67
CA ALA A 242 28.89 -85.60 -51.63
C ALA A 242 27.36 -85.65 -51.81
N VAL A 243 26.61 -85.16 -50.83
CA VAL A 243 25.19 -84.87 -51.00
C VAL A 243 25.08 -83.46 -51.58
N VAL A 244 24.85 -83.42 -52.89
CA VAL A 244 24.30 -82.29 -53.62
C VAL A 244 22.80 -82.23 -53.32
N LEU A 245 22.31 -81.11 -52.79
CA LEU A 245 20.92 -80.68 -53.00
C LEU A 245 20.91 -79.48 -53.94
N LYS A 246 20.18 -79.63 -55.04
CA LYS A 246 19.99 -78.64 -56.11
C LYS A 246 18.62 -77.95 -55.95
N THR A 247 18.67 -76.62 -55.98
CA THR A 247 17.74 -75.66 -56.63
C THR A 247 16.30 -75.46 -56.16
N GLY A 248 15.96 -74.17 -55.95
CA GLY A 248 14.67 -73.54 -56.24
C GLY A 248 14.27 -72.54 -55.15
N SER A 249 13.93 -71.27 -55.36
CA SER A 249 13.87 -70.40 -56.52
C SER A 249 14.00 -68.97 -55.98
N ARG A 250 14.77 -68.14 -56.67
CA ARG A 250 14.81 -66.69 -56.45
C ARG A 250 13.67 -66.05 -57.23
N SER A 251 12.82 -65.28 -56.56
CA SER A 251 12.01 -64.26 -57.22
C SER A 251 12.54 -62.90 -56.79
N ALA A 252 13.12 -62.21 -57.77
CA ALA A 252 13.41 -60.79 -57.71
C ALA A 252 12.14 -60.00 -58.04
N VAL A 253 11.89 -58.92 -57.31
CA VAL A 253 11.25 -57.72 -57.86
C VAL A 253 12.14 -56.55 -57.52
N GLN A 254 12.43 -55.77 -58.54
CA GLN A 254 13.42 -54.71 -58.63
C GLN A 254 12.75 -53.34 -58.35
N THR A 255 13.41 -52.55 -57.50
CA THR A 255 13.57 -51.08 -57.50
C THR A 255 12.38 -50.14 -57.71
N GLN A 256 12.25 -49.18 -56.79
CA GLN A 256 12.47 -47.77 -57.14
C GLN A 256 13.37 -47.09 -56.10
N VAL A 257 14.11 -46.11 -56.60
CA VAL A 257 15.41 -45.61 -56.15
C VAL A 257 15.23 -44.26 -55.47
N ALA A 258 15.93 -44.01 -54.36
CA ALA A 258 16.54 -42.71 -54.08
C ALA A 258 17.77 -42.91 -53.18
N ASN A 259 18.91 -42.62 -53.81
CA ASN A 259 20.29 -42.54 -53.36
C ASN A 259 20.43 -41.35 -52.36
N GLU A 260 21.34 -41.18 -51.40
CA GLU A 260 22.74 -41.56 -51.20
C GLU A 260 23.13 -41.41 -49.72
N ASN A 261 24.28 -42.01 -49.40
CA ASN A 261 25.25 -41.62 -48.38
C ASN A 261 25.04 -42.06 -46.92
N ALA A 262 26.02 -42.86 -46.52
CA ALA A 262 26.30 -43.36 -45.19
C ALA A 262 26.36 -42.24 -44.15
N GLN A 263 25.67 -42.44 -43.02
CA GLN A 263 26.24 -42.31 -41.68
C GLN A 263 25.32 -42.92 -40.63
N LEU A 264 25.91 -43.74 -39.76
CA LEU A 264 25.29 -44.29 -38.56
C LEU A 264 24.81 -43.16 -37.63
N PRO A 265 23.79 -43.38 -36.79
CA PRO A 265 23.36 -42.36 -35.83
C PRO A 265 24.50 -42.01 -34.87
N GLN A 266 25.01 -40.79 -35.01
CA GLN A 266 25.99 -40.20 -34.13
C GLN A 266 25.29 -39.78 -32.83
N THR A 267 25.78 -40.26 -31.69
CA THR A 267 25.42 -39.71 -30.38
C THR A 267 26.11 -38.36 -30.20
N GLY A 268 25.35 -37.33 -29.85
CA GLY A 268 25.85 -36.06 -29.36
C GLY A 268 25.34 -34.86 -30.13
N ASN A 269 24.31 -34.20 -29.61
CA ASN A 269 24.24 -32.75 -29.72
C ASN A 269 24.48 -32.15 -28.33
N ALA A 270 25.47 -31.27 -28.28
CA ALA A 270 25.79 -30.40 -27.19
C ALA A 270 24.71 -29.33 -27.07
N ASP A 271 24.18 -29.14 -25.85
CA ASP A 271 23.76 -27.86 -25.27
C ASP A 271 22.82 -28.12 -24.10
N SER A 272 23.37 -28.69 -23.02
CA SER A 272 22.70 -28.70 -21.72
C SER A 272 23.62 -28.05 -20.70
N VAL A 273 23.80 -26.74 -20.83
CA VAL A 273 24.29 -25.93 -19.71
C VAL A 273 23.11 -25.71 -18.76
N LEU A 274 22.87 -26.70 -17.91
CA LEU A 274 21.92 -26.58 -16.81
C LEU A 274 22.62 -25.84 -15.66
N ALA A 275 22.69 -24.52 -15.75
CA ALA A 275 23.13 -23.67 -14.64
C ALA A 275 21.95 -23.43 -13.69
N LEU A 276 21.84 -24.27 -12.65
CA LEU A 276 20.93 -24.05 -11.52
C LEU A 276 21.59 -23.07 -10.53
N ALA A 277 21.30 -21.77 -10.67
CA ALA A 277 21.59 -20.78 -9.64
C ALA A 277 20.33 -20.57 -8.78
N PHE A 278 20.29 -21.23 -7.61
CA PHE A 278 19.38 -20.89 -6.53
C PHE A 278 20.04 -19.84 -5.63
N GLY A 279 19.39 -18.68 -5.47
CA GLY A 279 19.86 -17.60 -4.60
C GLY A 279 18.70 -16.75 -4.08
N SER A 280 18.25 -17.11 -2.88
CA SER A 280 17.49 -16.37 -1.85
C SER A 280 17.76 -14.85 -1.77
N LEU A 281 16.98 -13.96 -1.14
CA LEU A 281 15.66 -13.87 -0.51
C LEU A 281 15.66 -12.48 0.21
N LEU A 282 14.50 -11.82 0.33
CA LEU A 282 14.11 -10.78 1.33
C LEU A 282 14.84 -9.43 1.48
N ALA A 283 14.06 -8.35 1.30
CA ALA A 283 14.01 -7.18 2.21
C ALA A 283 12.60 -6.56 2.08
N MET A 284 11.63 -6.92 2.93
CA MET A 284 11.21 -6.19 4.14
C MET A 284 10.68 -4.76 3.84
N PHE A 285 9.41 -4.65 3.42
CA PHE A 285 8.64 -3.41 3.57
C PHE A 285 7.79 -3.51 4.84
N GLY A 286 8.27 -2.83 5.89
CA GLY A 286 7.48 -2.54 7.09
C GLY A 286 6.54 -1.37 6.82
N ILE A 287 5.23 -1.64 6.77
CA ILE A 287 4.21 -0.58 6.81
C ILE A 287 3.76 -0.45 8.26
N GLY A 288 4.21 0.62 8.90
CA GLY A 288 3.87 0.99 10.26
C GLY A 288 2.37 1.29 10.40
N ALA A 289 1.72 0.54 11.28
CA ALA A 289 0.38 0.84 11.77
C ALA A 289 0.45 2.01 12.76
N LEU A 290 0.18 3.23 12.28
CA LEU A 290 -0.08 4.38 13.14
C LEU A 290 -1.55 4.37 13.56
N ARG A 291 -1.78 3.96 14.81
CA ARG A 291 -3.06 4.10 15.53
C ARG A 291 -3.43 5.58 15.65
N LYS A 292 -4.66 5.92 15.23
CA LYS A 292 -5.37 7.13 15.66
C LYS A 292 -5.41 7.18 17.20
N ARG A 293 -5.02 8.31 17.78
CA ARG A 293 -5.44 8.74 19.11
C ARG A 293 -6.36 9.94 18.93
N GLU A 294 -7.59 9.80 19.37
CA GLU A 294 -8.50 10.92 19.63
C GLU A 294 -8.03 11.61 20.91
N TYR A 295 -7.87 12.94 20.87
CA TYR A 295 -8.28 13.93 21.86
C TYR A 295 -8.26 15.31 21.20
#